data_AF-A0A3B8K0S2-F1
#
_entry.id   AF-A0A3B8K0S2-F1
#
_cell.length_a   1.000
_cell.length_b   1.000
_cell.length_c   1.000
_cell.angle_alpha   90.00
_cell.angle_beta   90.00
_cell.angle_gamma   90.00
#
_symmetry.space_group_name_H-M   'P 1'
#
loop_
_entity.id
_entity.type
_entity.pdbx_description
1 polymer ?
#
loop_
_entity_poly.entity_id
_entity_poly.type
_entity_poly.pdbx_seq_one_letter_code
_entity_poly.pdbx_strand_id
1 'polypeptide(L)'
;AFNDGFMHLHNGDHASSRPVVSLYDFGDDINTIGEVYQAAVEAGADLVVGPLGRDAVASLVTQSTLSVPTLLLGSSNTERTPNAFFIDLSRRSEALSLVTHARARGLENALVLYTLTKANKAAADTAVQAWQDQGGQITDTVIVDSTR
;
A
#
# COMPACT_ATOMS: atom_id res chain seq x y z
N ALA A 1 -10.46 9.56 0.03
CA ALA A 1 -9.18 9.77 0.76
C ALA A 1 -7.97 9.73 -0.17
N PHE A 2 -7.59 8.58 -0.76
CA PHE A 2 -6.42 8.51 -1.65
C PHE A 2 -6.57 9.40 -2.89
N ASN A 3 -7.67 9.25 -3.64
CA ASN A 3 -7.98 10.05 -4.82
C ASN A 3 -7.96 11.56 -4.49
N ASP A 4 -8.62 11.96 -3.41
CA ASP A 4 -8.68 13.37 -2.99
C ASP A 4 -7.29 13.94 -2.71
N GLY A 5 -6.42 13.18 -2.05
CA GLY A 5 -5.03 13.58 -1.80
C GLY A 5 -4.20 13.68 -3.08
N PHE A 6 -4.36 12.71 -4.00
CA PHE A 6 -3.72 12.73 -5.30
C PHE A 6 -4.12 13.96 -6.12
N MET A 7 -5.42 14.22 -6.22
CA MET A 7 -5.96 15.37 -6.95
C MET A 7 -5.63 16.70 -6.27
N HIS A 8 -5.52 16.74 -4.94
CA HIS A 8 -5.07 17.93 -4.23
C HIS A 8 -3.65 18.35 -4.65
N LEU A 9 -2.72 17.41 -4.67
CA LEU A 9 -1.33 17.67 -5.09
C LEU A 9 -1.26 18.04 -6.57
N HIS A 10 -1.94 17.28 -7.43
CA HIS A 10 -2.02 17.55 -8.86
C HIS A 10 -2.55 18.97 -9.16
N ASN A 11 -3.56 19.42 -8.40
CA ASN A 11 -4.13 20.75 -8.56
C ASN A 11 -3.21 21.87 -8.04
N GLY A 12 -2.22 21.54 -7.19
CA GLY A 12 -1.19 22.44 -6.71
C GLY A 12 -0.06 22.70 -7.70
N ASP A 13 0.13 21.81 -8.69
CA ASP A 13 1.21 21.94 -9.68
C ASP A 13 0.92 23.04 -10.73
N HIS A 14 2.00 23.60 -11.29
CA HIS A 14 1.92 24.54 -12.40
C HIS A 14 1.21 23.91 -13.62
N ALA A 15 0.29 24.66 -14.22
CA ALA A 15 -0.54 24.17 -15.32
C ALA A 15 0.28 23.65 -16.53
N SER A 16 1.48 24.19 -16.76
CA SER A 16 2.36 23.79 -17.87
C SER A 16 3.08 22.46 -17.67
N SER A 17 3.14 21.93 -16.44
CA SER A 17 3.81 20.67 -16.09
C SER A 17 2.85 19.62 -15.52
N ARG A 18 1.55 19.93 -15.49
CA ARG A 18 0.53 19.08 -14.90
C ARG A 18 0.23 17.91 -15.86
N PRO A 19 0.35 16.64 -15.41
CA PRO A 19 -0.01 15.50 -16.25
C PRO A 19 -1.50 15.51 -16.56
N VAL A 20 -1.96 14.85 -17.61
CA VAL A 20 -3.41 14.62 -17.83
C VAL A 20 -3.82 13.41 -16.97
N VAL A 21 -4.90 13.55 -16.20
CA VAL A 21 -5.38 12.50 -15.31
C VAL A 21 -6.78 12.07 -15.74
N SER A 22 -6.93 10.78 -16.05
CA SER A 22 -8.20 10.12 -16.34
C SER A 22 -8.50 9.12 -15.22
N LEU A 23 -9.69 9.21 -14.63
CA LEU A 23 -10.13 8.29 -13.58
C LEU A 23 -10.88 7.11 -14.19
N TYR A 24 -10.45 5.91 -13.82
CA TYR A 24 -11.11 4.66 -14.19
C TYR A 24 -11.60 3.96 -12.93
N ASP A 25 -12.91 3.77 -12.84
CA ASP A 25 -13.56 3.03 -11.75
C ASP A 25 -13.85 1.60 -12.22
N PHE A 26 -13.31 0.60 -11.51
CA PHE A 26 -13.53 -0.82 -11.77
C PHE A 26 -14.64 -1.41 -10.89
N GLY A 27 -15.31 -0.58 -10.07
CA GLY A 27 -16.39 -0.99 -9.18
C GLY A 27 -15.97 -2.06 -8.17
N ASP A 28 -16.93 -2.87 -7.75
CA ASP A 28 -16.71 -3.95 -6.78
C ASP A 28 -16.27 -5.27 -7.44
N ASP A 29 -16.38 -5.39 -8.77
CA ASP A 29 -16.00 -6.61 -9.50
C ASP A 29 -14.54 -6.58 -9.93
N ILE A 30 -13.69 -7.15 -9.06
CA ILE A 30 -12.25 -7.31 -9.26
C ILE A 30 -11.89 -8.05 -10.56
N ASN A 31 -12.83 -8.82 -11.15
CA ASN A 31 -12.56 -9.53 -12.40
C ASN A 31 -12.47 -8.61 -13.62
N THR A 32 -13.06 -7.41 -13.55
CA THR A 32 -13.06 -6.42 -14.64
C THR A 32 -11.78 -5.60 -14.74
N ILE A 33 -10.90 -5.70 -13.74
CA ILE A 33 -9.71 -4.85 -13.61
C ILE A 33 -8.79 -4.95 -14.83
N GLY A 34 -8.61 -6.14 -15.41
CA GLY A 34 -7.80 -6.30 -16.62
C GLY A 34 -8.37 -5.54 -17.83
N GLU A 35 -9.70 -5.52 -17.99
CA GLU A 35 -10.37 -4.77 -19.06
C GLU A 35 -10.25 -3.26 -18.84
N VAL A 36 -10.41 -2.81 -17.59
CA VAL A 36 -10.27 -1.40 -17.21
C VAL A 36 -8.83 -0.91 -17.42
N TYR A 37 -7.83 -1.72 -17.07
CA TYR A 37 -6.42 -1.43 -17.35
C TYR A 37 -6.17 -1.27 -18.84
N GLN A 38 -6.66 -2.22 -19.65
CA GLN A 38 -6.47 -2.20 -21.09
C GLN A 38 -7.14 -0.96 -21.72
N ALA A 39 -8.33 -0.58 -21.27
CA ALA A 39 -9.00 0.64 -21.71
C ALA A 39 -8.20 1.92 -21.39
N ALA A 40 -7.50 1.96 -20.25
CA ALA A 40 -6.62 3.08 -19.91
C ALA A 40 -5.40 3.15 -20.84
N VAL A 41 -4.78 2.00 -21.13
CA VAL A 41 -3.64 1.91 -22.06
C VAL A 41 -4.05 2.31 -23.48
N GLU A 42 -5.20 1.81 -23.97
CA GLU A 42 -5.72 2.12 -25.30
C GLU A 42 -6.11 3.60 -25.45
N ALA A 43 -6.51 4.25 -24.35
CA ALA A 43 -6.72 5.70 -24.31
C ALA A 43 -5.42 6.52 -24.31
N GLY A 44 -4.25 5.87 -24.34
CA GLY A 44 -2.94 6.51 -24.45
C GLY A 44 -2.29 6.84 -23.11
N ALA A 45 -2.59 6.09 -22.03
CA ALA A 45 -1.92 6.29 -20.76
C ALA A 45 -0.43 5.92 -20.83
N ASP A 46 0.47 6.86 -20.55
CA ASP A 46 1.91 6.62 -20.42
C ASP A 46 2.29 5.98 -19.07
N LEU A 47 1.44 6.13 -18.07
CA LEU A 47 1.59 5.63 -16.70
C LEU A 47 0.20 5.30 -16.13
N VAL A 48 0.08 4.15 -15.45
CA VAL A 48 -1.14 3.79 -14.70
C VAL A 48 -0.86 3.81 -13.21
N VAL A 49 -1.75 4.41 -12.41
CA VAL A 49 -1.71 4.37 -10.95
C VAL A 49 -2.91 3.58 -10.45
N GLY A 50 -2.65 2.44 -9.84
CA GLY A 50 -3.65 1.49 -9.38
C GLY A 50 -3.43 0.08 -9.93
N PRO A 51 -4.29 -0.88 -9.55
CA PRO A 51 -5.46 -0.68 -8.71
C PRO A 51 -5.10 -0.52 -7.22
N LEU A 52 -6.10 -0.13 -6.42
CA LEU A 52 -5.98 -0.03 -4.97
C LEU A 52 -6.44 -1.32 -4.30
N GLY A 53 -5.59 -1.87 -3.44
CA GLY A 53 -5.91 -3.03 -2.62
C GLY A 53 -5.22 -4.31 -3.08
N ARG A 54 -4.89 -5.18 -2.13
CA ARG A 54 -4.12 -6.41 -2.35
C ARG A 54 -4.77 -7.35 -3.36
N ASP A 55 -6.06 -7.59 -3.22
CA ASP A 55 -6.76 -8.57 -4.07
C ASP A 55 -6.95 -8.03 -5.49
N ALA A 56 -7.18 -6.72 -5.62
CA ALA A 56 -7.24 -6.03 -6.91
C ALA A 56 -5.89 -6.05 -7.64
N VAL A 57 -4.80 -5.76 -6.92
CA VAL A 57 -3.43 -5.85 -7.45
C VAL A 57 -3.12 -7.28 -7.90
N ALA A 58 -3.46 -8.28 -7.08
CA ALA A 58 -3.25 -9.70 -7.40
C ALA A 58 -4.05 -10.13 -8.65
N SER A 59 -5.27 -9.62 -8.81
CA SER A 59 -6.09 -9.84 -10.00
C SER A 59 -5.41 -9.26 -11.24
N LEU A 60 -5.03 -7.97 -11.23
CA LEU A 60 -4.42 -7.32 -12.39
C LEU A 60 -3.15 -8.04 -12.87
N VAL A 61 -2.23 -8.35 -11.94
CA VAL A 61 -0.95 -8.99 -12.31
C VAL A 61 -1.13 -10.42 -12.83
N THR A 62 -2.29 -11.04 -12.56
CA THR A 62 -2.64 -12.38 -13.07
C THR A 62 -3.35 -12.29 -14.43
N GLN A 63 -4.21 -11.29 -14.61
CA GLN A 63 -5.05 -11.13 -15.79
C GLN A 63 -4.34 -10.43 -16.96
N SER A 64 -3.35 -9.58 -16.68
CA SER A 64 -2.78 -8.67 -17.68
C SER A 64 -1.26 -8.63 -17.64
N THR A 65 -0.65 -8.47 -18.82
CA THR A 65 0.75 -8.07 -18.93
C THR A 65 0.81 -6.55 -18.91
N LEU A 66 1.62 -5.98 -18.01
CA LEU A 66 1.70 -4.53 -17.82
C LEU A 66 2.54 -3.91 -18.96
N SER A 67 1.86 -3.34 -19.96
CA SER A 67 2.48 -2.75 -21.15
C SER A 67 3.11 -1.38 -20.90
N VAL A 68 2.62 -0.68 -19.88
CA VAL A 68 3.13 0.63 -19.43
C VAL A 68 3.55 0.57 -17.97
N PRO A 69 4.46 1.45 -17.51
CA PRO A 69 4.76 1.61 -16.08
C PRO A 69 3.46 1.70 -15.27
N THR A 70 3.35 0.85 -14.25
CA THR A 70 2.13 0.72 -13.45
C THR A 70 2.48 0.73 -11.98
N LEU A 71 1.99 1.74 -11.26
CA LEU A 71 2.15 1.89 -9.82
C LEU A 71 0.98 1.23 -9.08
N LEU A 72 1.21 0.02 -8.60
CA LEU A 72 0.25 -0.82 -7.88
C LEU A 72 0.17 -0.39 -6.41
N LEU A 73 -1.05 -0.11 -5.95
CA LEU A 73 -1.30 0.43 -4.60
C LEU A 73 -1.75 -0.70 -3.67
N GLY A 74 -0.81 -1.57 -3.34
CA GLY A 74 -1.01 -2.70 -2.45
C GLY A 74 0.16 -3.67 -2.53
N SER A 75 0.25 -4.58 -1.57
CA SER A 75 1.26 -5.65 -1.59
C SER A 75 0.88 -6.73 -2.60
N SER A 76 1.84 -7.18 -3.41
CA SER A 76 1.77 -8.47 -4.13
C SER A 76 2.96 -9.34 -3.76
N ASN A 77 2.78 -10.66 -3.82
CA ASN A 77 3.89 -11.62 -3.70
C ASN A 77 4.66 -11.78 -5.03
N THR A 78 4.26 -11.06 -6.09
CA THR A 78 4.87 -11.14 -7.42
C THR A 78 5.92 -10.05 -7.59
N GLU A 79 7.08 -10.21 -6.94
CA GLU A 79 8.17 -9.22 -6.96
C GLU A 79 8.86 -9.07 -8.34
N ARG A 80 8.43 -9.80 -9.37
CA ARG A 80 9.12 -9.88 -10.67
C ARG A 80 8.21 -9.64 -11.88
N THR A 81 7.18 -8.81 -11.74
CA THR A 81 6.37 -8.39 -12.89
C THR A 81 7.04 -7.17 -13.56
N PRO A 82 7.44 -7.24 -14.85
CA PRO A 82 7.96 -6.07 -15.56
C PRO A 82 6.97 -4.90 -15.51
N ASN A 83 7.49 -3.67 -15.48
CA ASN A 83 6.70 -2.44 -15.38
C ASN A 83 5.83 -2.31 -14.11
N ALA A 84 5.92 -3.24 -13.15
CA ALA A 84 5.22 -3.14 -11.88
C ALA A 84 6.05 -2.42 -10.82
N PHE A 85 5.49 -1.36 -10.26
CA PHE A 85 6.00 -0.68 -9.06
C PHE A 85 4.96 -0.83 -7.95
N PHE A 86 5.41 -0.96 -6.70
CA PHE A 86 4.50 -1.22 -5.58
C PHE A 86 4.64 -0.16 -4.50
N ILE A 87 3.50 0.32 -3.99
CA ILE A 87 3.43 1.03 -2.72
C ILE A 87 2.53 0.22 -1.79
N ASP A 88 3.11 -0.31 -0.71
CA ASP A 88 2.34 -0.97 0.33
C ASP A 88 1.89 0.04 1.39
N LEU A 89 0.60 0.36 1.36
CA LEU A 89 -0.09 1.21 2.35
C LEU A 89 -0.66 0.38 3.52
N SER A 90 -0.23 -0.87 3.69
CA SER A 90 -0.73 -1.71 4.77
C SER A 90 -0.22 -1.26 6.14
N ARG A 91 -1.03 -1.49 7.18
CA ARG A 91 -0.62 -1.28 8.58
C ARG A 91 0.65 -2.07 8.96
N ARG A 92 0.97 -3.15 8.25
CA ARG A 92 2.23 -3.90 8.46
C ARG A 92 3.44 -3.10 7.98
N SER A 93 3.33 -2.46 6.82
CA SER A 93 4.38 -1.57 6.28
C SER A 93 4.61 -0.37 7.20
N GLU A 94 3.53 0.22 7.72
CA GLU A 94 3.61 1.29 8.72
C GLU A 94 4.28 0.82 10.02
N ALA A 95 3.88 -0.34 10.55
CA ALA A 95 4.49 -0.95 11.73
C ALA A 95 6.01 -1.18 11.56
N LEU A 96 6.44 -1.71 10.40
CA LEU A 96 7.87 -1.86 10.07
C LEU A 96 8.59 -0.52 10.05
N SER A 97 8.00 0.50 9.42
CA SER A 97 8.58 1.84 9.34
C SER A 97 8.74 2.47 10.73
N LEU A 98 7.75 2.29 11.61
CA LEU A 98 7.81 2.74 13.00
C LEU A 98 8.92 2.04 13.78
N VAL A 99 9.04 0.73 13.67
CA VAL A 99 10.09 -0.05 14.33
C VAL A 99 11.47 0.38 13.85
N THR A 100 11.69 0.44 12.53
CA THR A 100 12.96 0.86 11.94
C THR A 100 13.36 2.25 12.42
N HIS A 101 12.41 3.20 12.43
CA HIS A 101 12.66 4.56 12.92
C HIS A 101 13.03 4.59 14.41
N ALA A 102 12.28 3.86 15.24
CA ALA A 102 12.51 3.80 16.68
C ALA A 102 13.87 3.15 17.03
N ARG A 103 14.21 2.05 16.35
CA ARG A 103 15.48 1.33 16.52
C ARG A 103 16.67 2.15 16.03
N ALA A 104 16.54 2.86 14.92
CA ALA A 104 17.57 3.80 14.43
C ALA A 104 17.90 4.92 15.43
N ARG A 105 16.98 5.21 16.38
CA ARG A 105 17.18 6.17 17.47
C ARG A 105 17.77 5.54 18.73
N GLY A 106 18.12 4.25 18.71
CA GLY A 106 18.73 3.53 19.82
C GLY A 106 17.75 3.07 20.90
N LEU A 107 16.43 3.05 20.63
CA LEU A 107 15.45 2.59 21.60
C LEU A 107 15.52 1.06 21.77
N GLU A 108 15.76 0.59 22.99
CA GLU A 108 15.99 -0.84 23.28
C GLU A 108 14.73 -1.63 23.65
N ASN A 109 13.80 -0.98 24.34
CA ASN A 109 12.59 -1.59 24.90
C ASN A 109 11.33 -1.00 24.26
N ALA A 110 10.32 -1.83 23.99
CA ALA A 110 9.04 -1.37 23.46
C ALA A 110 7.83 -2.08 24.10
N LEU A 111 6.72 -1.34 24.18
CA LEU A 111 5.38 -1.82 24.51
C LEU A 111 4.51 -1.69 23.26
N VAL A 112 3.88 -2.77 22.82
CA VAL A 112 3.02 -2.76 21.62
C VAL A 112 1.55 -2.73 22.05
N LEU A 113 0.82 -1.69 21.62
CA LEU A 113 -0.61 -1.51 21.90
C LEU A 113 -1.41 -1.58 20.61
N TYR A 114 -2.48 -2.38 20.58
CA TYR A 114 -3.35 -2.47 19.41
C TYR A 114 -4.80 -2.83 19.77
N THR A 115 -5.77 -2.43 18.93
CA THR A 115 -7.16 -2.89 19.06
C THR A 115 -7.39 -4.20 18.31
N LEU A 116 -8.25 -5.09 18.81
CA LEU A 116 -8.38 -6.44 18.27
C LEU A 116 -9.16 -6.49 16.95
N THR A 117 -8.41 -6.35 15.85
CA THR A 117 -8.86 -6.70 14.49
C THR A 117 -7.80 -7.55 13.81
N LYS A 118 -8.17 -8.34 12.78
CA LYS A 118 -7.21 -9.16 12.03
C LYS A 118 -6.03 -8.34 11.49
N ALA A 119 -6.33 -7.16 10.94
CA ALA A 119 -5.33 -6.27 10.36
C ALA A 119 -4.41 -5.64 11.43
N ASN A 120 -4.96 -5.22 12.57
CA ASN A 120 -4.18 -4.63 13.65
C ASN A 120 -3.32 -5.66 14.35
N LYS A 121 -3.85 -6.88 14.56
CA LYS A 121 -3.06 -8.00 15.08
C LYS A 121 -1.89 -8.31 14.16
N ALA A 122 -2.13 -8.41 12.84
CA ALA A 122 -1.06 -8.67 11.89
C ALA A 122 0.02 -7.58 11.89
N ALA A 123 -0.36 -6.32 12.04
CA ALA A 123 0.59 -5.21 12.18
C ALA A 123 1.37 -5.26 13.50
N ALA A 124 0.72 -5.57 14.62
CA ALA A 124 1.35 -5.74 15.92
C ALA A 124 2.35 -6.91 15.91
N ASP A 125 1.96 -8.05 15.35
CA ASP A 125 2.84 -9.23 15.19
C ASP A 125 4.07 -8.85 14.33
N THR A 126 3.86 -8.08 13.26
CA THR A 126 4.96 -7.60 12.40
C THR A 126 5.90 -6.68 13.16
N ALA A 127 5.38 -5.77 13.99
CA ALA A 127 6.20 -4.88 14.82
C ALA A 127 7.04 -5.64 15.85
N VAL A 128 6.42 -6.60 16.55
CA VAL A 128 7.09 -7.45 17.56
C VAL A 128 8.25 -8.21 16.93
N GLN A 129 8.00 -8.88 15.80
CA GLN A 129 9.02 -9.64 15.10
C GLN A 129 10.18 -8.72 14.65
N ALA A 130 9.87 -7.63 13.97
CA ALA A 130 10.89 -6.71 13.47
C ALA A 130 11.71 -6.05 14.58
N TRP A 131 11.12 -5.81 15.75
CA TRP A 131 11.82 -5.25 16.91
C TRP A 131 12.83 -6.25 17.47
N GLN A 132 12.41 -7.51 17.61
CA GLN A 132 13.24 -8.60 18.11
C GLN A 132 14.37 -8.95 17.14
N ASP A 133 14.11 -8.96 15.84
CA ASP A 133 15.12 -9.20 14.79
C ASP A 133 16.25 -8.16 14.83
N GLN A 134 15.95 -6.94 15.31
CA GLN A 134 16.92 -5.87 15.49
C GLN A 134 17.58 -5.91 16.89
N GLY A 135 17.37 -6.96 17.68
CA GLY A 135 17.94 -7.15 19.02
C GLY A 135 17.25 -6.36 20.13
N GLY A 136 16.06 -5.82 19.89
CA GLY A 136 15.28 -5.12 20.89
C GLY A 136 14.44 -6.05 21.77
N GLN A 137 14.04 -5.57 22.94
CA GLN A 137 13.16 -6.29 23.87
C GLN A 137 11.74 -5.74 23.80
N ILE A 138 10.76 -6.64 23.70
CA ILE A 138 9.34 -6.30 23.87
C ILE A 138 8.99 -6.53 25.34
N THR A 139 8.64 -5.45 26.03
CA THR A 139 8.28 -5.48 27.45
C THR A 139 6.91 -6.09 27.65
N ASP A 140 5.94 -5.73 26.81
CA ASP A 140 4.60 -6.33 26.80
C ASP A 140 3.90 -6.07 25.46
N THR A 141 2.81 -6.78 25.21
CA THR A 141 1.91 -6.57 24.07
C THR A 141 0.47 -6.60 24.56
N VAL A 142 -0.21 -5.46 24.50
CA VAL A 142 -1.52 -5.28 25.12
C VAL A 142 -2.58 -5.01 24.06
N ILE A 143 -3.66 -5.79 24.15
CA ILE A 143 -4.89 -5.54 23.40
C ILE A 143 -5.67 -4.45 24.15
N VAL A 144 -5.88 -3.32 23.50
CA VAL A 144 -6.72 -2.24 24.02
C VAL A 144 -8.13 -2.44 23.49
N ASP A 145 -9.08 -2.65 24.38
CA ASP A 145 -10.48 -2.74 24.02
C ASP A 145 -11.03 -1.33 23.79
N SER A 146 -11.60 -1.07 22.62
CA SER A 146 -12.11 0.25 22.24
C SER A 146 -13.48 0.59 22.85
N THR A 147 -13.97 -0.22 23.79
CA THR A 147 -15.17 0.03 24.57
C THR A 147 -14.83 0.61 25.95
N ARG A 148 -14.60 1.91 26.02
CA ARG A 148 -14.87 2.74 27.20
C ARG A 148 -15.23 4.16 26.79
#